data_AF-A0A2S9XF40-F1
#
_entry.id   AF-A0A2S9XF40-F1
#
_cell.length_a   1.000
_cell.length_b   1.000
_cell.length_c   1.000
_cell.angle_alpha   90.00
_cell.angle_beta   90.00
_cell.angle_gamma   90.00
#
_symmetry.space_group_name_H-M   'P 1'
#
loop_
_entity.id
_entity.type
_entity.pdbx_description
1 polymer ?
#
loop_
_entity_poly.entity_id
_entity_poly.type
_entity_poly.pdbx_seq_one_letter_code
_entity_poly.pdbx_strand_id
1 'polypeptide(L)'
;MHPGLLGPPPTAALGPAKPAANTALATTRAQEPVRSSTRRSDFVRSVQRLVLPPGRDAAWVAREYMRWLPQALGPILRVETAGERSCIYAWPLAAPLLELTLAPARSSPDRQLLYVTGGSLADIEASARPRLEFRVVAGGETLLAAIHDFAPRLPWPIYILTQARAHLWVMRRFGRHLAQMAGLPAAA
;
A
#
# COMPACT_ATOMS: atom_id res chain seq x y z
N MET A 1 60.53 -24.80 -43.75
CA MET A 1 59.16 -24.28 -43.65
C MET A 1 59.19 -23.03 -42.79
N HIS A 2 58.87 -21.90 -43.42
CA HIS A 2 58.59 -20.54 -42.91
C HIS A 2 57.49 -20.50 -41.82
N PRO A 3 57.13 -19.33 -41.25
CA PRO A 3 57.83 -18.06 -40.94
C PRO A 3 57.53 -17.62 -39.47
N GLY A 4 57.82 -16.45 -38.89
CA GLY A 4 58.36 -15.14 -39.29
C GLY A 4 58.43 -14.28 -38.01
N LEU A 5 59.53 -13.54 -37.79
CA LEU A 5 59.66 -12.08 -37.98
C LEU A 5 58.88 -11.25 -36.94
N LEU A 6 59.38 -10.19 -36.31
CA LEU A 6 60.67 -9.50 -36.22
C LEU A 6 60.39 -8.41 -35.18
N GLY A 7 61.35 -8.12 -34.29
CA GLY A 7 61.32 -6.91 -33.48
C GLY A 7 61.61 -5.63 -34.28
N PRO A 8 62.00 -4.54 -33.61
CA PRO A 8 61.39 -3.19 -33.61
C PRO A 8 62.00 -2.23 -34.66
N PRO A 9 61.47 -1.00 -34.92
CA PRO A 9 61.81 0.23 -34.12
C PRO A 9 60.73 1.36 -34.29
N PRO A 10 61.01 2.69 -34.19
CA PRO A 10 61.69 3.51 -33.17
C PRO A 10 60.77 4.58 -32.53
N THR A 11 61.31 5.29 -31.55
CA THR A 11 60.82 6.56 -31.01
C THR A 11 60.77 7.66 -32.08
N ALA A 12 59.64 8.38 -32.20
CA ALA A 12 59.59 9.75 -32.74
C ALA A 12 58.35 10.47 -32.20
N ALA A 13 58.56 11.33 -31.21
CA ALA A 13 57.62 12.38 -30.85
C ALA A 13 57.73 13.51 -31.88
N LEU A 14 56.61 14.00 -32.41
CA LEU A 14 56.54 15.33 -33.03
C LEU A 14 55.10 15.86 -33.05
N GLY A 15 54.81 16.80 -32.16
CA GLY A 15 54.11 18.06 -32.41
C GLY A 15 52.63 18.09 -32.88
N PRO A 16 51.94 19.24 -32.69
CA PRO A 16 50.48 19.28 -32.49
C PRO A 16 49.72 19.87 -33.68
N ALA A 17 48.45 19.45 -33.90
CA ALA A 17 47.48 20.27 -34.62
C ALA A 17 46.03 19.88 -34.33
N LYS A 18 45.19 20.92 -34.33
CA LYS A 18 43.79 21.09 -33.91
C LYS A 18 42.74 20.38 -34.82
N PRO A 19 41.44 20.40 -34.44
CA PRO A 19 40.48 19.33 -34.72
C PRO A 19 39.68 19.52 -36.02
N ALA A 20 39.18 18.42 -36.55
CA ALA A 20 38.08 18.38 -37.52
C ALA A 20 37.00 17.46 -36.95
N ALA A 21 35.91 18.05 -36.48
CA ALA A 21 34.61 18.02 -37.17
C ALA A 21 33.88 16.69 -36.98
N ASN A 22 33.02 16.63 -35.96
CA ASN A 22 31.84 15.78 -36.03
C ASN A 22 30.59 16.61 -35.75
N THR A 23 29.85 16.75 -36.85
CA THR A 23 28.49 17.19 -37.07
C THR A 23 27.57 17.09 -35.86
N ALA A 24 26.98 18.25 -35.54
CA ALA A 24 25.88 18.40 -34.60
C ALA A 24 24.62 17.68 -35.10
N LEU A 25 24.04 16.83 -34.24
CA LEU A 25 22.60 16.62 -34.21
C LEU A 25 22.07 17.24 -32.92
N ALA A 26 21.47 18.41 -33.08
CA ALA A 26 20.59 18.98 -32.08
C ALA A 26 19.38 18.06 -31.93
N THR A 27 19.29 17.36 -30.81
CA THR A 27 17.99 17.03 -30.22
C THR A 27 17.94 17.72 -28.89
N THR A 28 17.40 18.94 -28.92
CA THR A 28 16.84 19.60 -27.74
C THR A 28 15.86 18.62 -27.11
N ARG A 29 16.31 17.87 -26.10
CA ARG A 29 15.41 17.32 -25.10
C ARG A 29 14.86 18.53 -24.37
N ALA A 30 13.72 19.02 -24.83
CA ALA A 30 12.83 19.81 -24.01
C ALA A 30 12.59 18.96 -22.76
N GLN A 31 13.28 19.31 -21.67
CA GLN A 31 12.93 18.84 -20.36
C GLN A 31 11.54 19.40 -20.12
N GLU A 32 10.52 18.59 -20.38
CA GLU A 32 9.19 18.88 -19.85
C GLU A 32 9.38 19.15 -18.37
N PRO A 33 8.90 20.29 -17.85
CA PRO A 33 9.03 20.56 -16.44
C PRO A 33 8.29 19.42 -15.74
N VAL A 34 9.05 18.53 -15.09
CA VAL A 34 8.53 17.64 -14.07
C VAL A 34 7.82 18.57 -13.12
N ARG A 35 6.49 18.61 -13.20
CA ARG A 35 5.65 19.27 -12.21
C ARG A 35 5.78 18.41 -10.96
N SER A 36 6.91 18.52 -10.28
CA SER A 36 7.05 18.12 -8.90
C SER A 36 6.27 19.14 -8.09
N SER A 37 4.94 19.10 -8.20
CA SER A 37 4.09 19.59 -7.14
C SER A 37 4.27 18.59 -6.00
N THR A 38 5.30 18.80 -5.20
CA THR A 38 5.34 18.31 -3.83
C THR A 38 4.19 18.99 -3.09
N ARG A 39 2.95 18.56 -3.34
CA ARG A 39 1.99 18.49 -2.26
C ARG A 39 2.61 17.47 -1.32
N ARG A 40 3.14 17.95 -0.21
CA ARG A 40 3.41 17.13 0.97
C ARG A 40 2.09 16.41 1.25
N SER A 41 1.98 15.20 0.73
CA SER A 41 0.71 14.53 0.54
C SER A 41 0.22 14.07 1.91
N ASP A 42 -1.01 14.45 2.24
CA ASP A 42 -1.72 14.10 3.47
C ASP A 42 -2.09 12.61 3.50
N PHE A 43 -1.10 11.75 3.32
CA PHE A 43 -1.27 10.31 3.38
C PHE A 43 -1.42 9.87 4.82
N VAL A 44 -2.46 9.07 5.05
CA VAL A 44 -2.78 8.54 6.35
C VAL A 44 -1.99 7.26 6.56
N ARG A 45 -1.36 7.19 7.73
CA ARG A 45 -0.81 5.97 8.31
C ARG A 45 -1.44 5.76 9.67
N SER A 46 -1.93 4.55 9.89
CA SER A 46 -2.67 4.18 11.09
C SER A 46 -2.22 2.78 11.48
N VAL A 47 -1.93 2.55 12.76
CA VAL A 47 -1.57 1.21 13.27
C VAL A 47 -2.31 0.98 14.57
N GLN A 48 -3.03 -0.14 14.65
CA GLN A 48 -3.74 -0.59 15.84
C GLN A 48 -3.16 -1.93 16.28
N ARG A 49 -2.86 -2.03 17.58
CA ARG A 49 -2.50 -3.28 18.22
C ARG A 49 -3.78 -3.94 18.75
N LEU A 50 -4.02 -5.17 18.32
CA LEU A 50 -5.17 -6.00 18.67
C LEU A 50 -4.68 -7.35 19.22
N VAL A 51 -5.53 -8.03 19.97
CA VAL A 51 -5.26 -9.41 20.42
C VAL A 51 -5.51 -10.35 19.24
N LEU A 52 -4.62 -11.34 19.06
CA LEU A 52 -4.90 -12.46 18.16
C LEU A 52 -5.59 -13.58 18.95
N PRO A 53 -6.79 -14.05 18.54
CA PRO A 53 -7.42 -15.18 19.21
C PRO A 53 -6.57 -16.45 19.08
N PRO A 54 -6.54 -17.34 20.08
CA PRO A 54 -5.73 -18.56 20.05
C PRO A 54 -6.01 -19.42 18.82
N GLY A 55 -4.95 -19.95 18.20
CA GLY A 55 -5.04 -20.81 17.02
C GLY A 55 -5.49 -20.09 15.73
N ARG A 56 -5.50 -18.75 15.71
CA ARG A 56 -5.80 -17.95 14.52
C ARG A 56 -4.54 -17.33 13.96
N ASP A 57 -4.59 -17.02 12.67
CA ASP A 57 -3.50 -16.38 11.93
C ASP A 57 -4.02 -15.11 11.22
N ALA A 58 -3.13 -14.37 10.54
CA ALA A 58 -3.54 -13.15 9.83
C ALA A 58 -4.55 -13.46 8.71
N ALA A 59 -4.41 -14.61 8.05
CA ALA A 59 -5.32 -15.07 7.00
C ALA A 59 -6.76 -15.20 7.54
N TRP A 60 -6.91 -15.83 8.70
CA TRP A 60 -8.19 -15.93 9.39
C TRP A 60 -8.71 -14.55 9.79
N VAL A 61 -7.86 -13.68 10.35
CA VAL A 61 -8.25 -12.32 10.75
C VAL A 61 -8.78 -11.51 9.56
N ALA A 62 -8.15 -11.58 8.39
CA ALA A 62 -8.58 -10.84 7.21
C ALA A 62 -9.97 -11.28 6.74
N ARG A 63 -10.22 -12.60 6.71
CA ARG A 63 -11.55 -13.16 6.39
C ARG A 63 -12.58 -12.78 7.45
N GLU A 64 -12.18 -12.87 8.71
CA GLU A 64 -13.02 -12.54 9.85
C GLU A 64 -13.42 -11.07 9.83
N TYR A 65 -12.51 -10.16 9.49
CA TYR A 65 -12.79 -8.73 9.35
C TYR A 65 -13.90 -8.48 8.32
N MET A 66 -13.81 -9.09 7.13
CA MET A 66 -14.83 -8.94 6.08
C MET A 66 -16.17 -9.55 6.49
N ARG A 67 -16.16 -10.68 7.21
CA ARG A 67 -17.35 -11.36 7.71
C ARG A 67 -18.05 -10.57 8.82
N TRP A 68 -17.26 -10.02 9.75
CA TRP A 68 -17.73 -9.33 10.95
C TRP A 68 -18.26 -7.92 10.65
N LEU A 69 -17.62 -7.20 9.74
CA LEU A 69 -17.95 -5.79 9.44
C LEU A 69 -19.45 -5.55 9.16
N PRO A 70 -20.13 -6.30 8.28
CA PRO A 70 -21.57 -6.11 8.04
C PRO A 70 -22.46 -6.63 9.18
N GLN A 71 -21.97 -7.53 10.04
CA GLN A 71 -22.72 -7.99 11.22
C GLN A 71 -22.71 -6.94 12.33
N ALA A 72 -21.57 -6.27 12.53
CA ALA A 72 -21.40 -5.28 13.57
C ALA A 72 -21.95 -3.90 13.20
N LEU A 73 -22.04 -3.58 11.92
CA LEU A 73 -22.55 -2.30 11.40
C LEU A 73 -23.77 -2.46 10.49
N GLY A 74 -24.40 -3.63 10.45
CA GLY A 74 -25.67 -3.81 9.74
C GLY A 74 -26.78 -2.99 10.42
N PRO A 75 -27.70 -2.36 9.65
CA PRO A 75 -27.84 -2.40 8.19
C PRO A 75 -27.02 -1.34 7.43
N ILE A 76 -26.20 -0.55 8.13
CA ILE A 76 -25.47 0.58 7.54
C ILE A 76 -24.40 0.09 6.56
N LEU A 77 -23.60 -0.91 6.94
CA LEU A 77 -22.57 -1.47 6.07
C LEU A 77 -22.96 -2.82 5.48
N ARG A 78 -22.56 -3.02 4.23
CA ARG A 78 -22.64 -4.29 3.51
C ARG A 78 -21.28 -4.61 2.92
N VAL A 79 -20.90 -5.88 2.92
CA VAL A 79 -19.66 -6.34 2.31
C VAL A 79 -19.98 -7.41 1.29
N GLU A 80 -19.48 -7.24 0.08
CA GLU A 80 -19.51 -8.24 -0.97
C GLU A 80 -18.08 -8.72 -1.21
N THR A 81 -17.85 -10.03 -1.29
CA THR A 81 -16.53 -10.59 -1.59
C THR A 81 -16.64 -11.57 -2.75
N ALA A 82 -15.81 -11.37 -3.77
CA ALA A 82 -15.71 -12.21 -4.96
C ALA A 82 -14.23 -12.49 -5.25
N GLY A 83 -13.80 -13.73 -5.02
CA GLY A 83 -12.39 -14.11 -5.10
C GLY A 83 -11.53 -13.28 -4.15
N GLU A 84 -10.55 -12.56 -4.69
CA GLU A 84 -9.62 -11.72 -3.93
C GLU A 84 -10.12 -10.29 -3.71
N ARG A 85 -11.27 -9.92 -4.28
CA ARG A 85 -11.83 -8.57 -4.20
C ARG A 85 -12.96 -8.52 -3.17
N SER A 86 -12.88 -7.56 -2.26
CA SER A 86 -13.93 -7.24 -1.29
C SER A 86 -14.37 -5.79 -1.47
N CYS A 87 -15.66 -5.57 -1.66
CA CYS A 87 -16.27 -4.25 -1.79
C CYS A 87 -17.10 -3.94 -0.54
N ILE A 88 -16.82 -2.81 0.10
CA ILE A 88 -17.52 -2.33 1.29
C ILE A 88 -18.45 -1.20 0.86
N TYR A 89 -19.75 -1.38 1.08
CA TYR A 89 -20.80 -0.41 0.77
C TYR A 89 -21.40 0.15 2.05
N ALA A 90 -21.93 1.37 1.95
CA ALA A 90 -22.78 1.93 3.00
C ALA A 90 -24.15 2.29 2.44
N TRP A 91 -25.21 1.90 3.11
CA TRP A 91 -26.55 2.36 2.76
C TRP A 91 -26.68 3.88 3.06
N PRO A 92 -27.28 4.69 2.16
CA PRO A 92 -27.96 4.34 0.90
C PRO A 92 -27.09 4.47 -0.37
N LEU A 93 -25.75 4.57 -0.25
CA LEU A 93 -24.86 4.77 -1.38
C LEU A 93 -24.79 3.52 -2.28
N ALA A 94 -24.95 3.73 -3.59
CA ALA A 94 -24.81 2.67 -4.59
C ALA A 94 -23.34 2.31 -4.87
N ALA A 95 -22.45 3.31 -4.79
CA ALA A 95 -21.01 3.11 -4.97
C ALA A 95 -20.35 2.57 -3.69
N PRO A 96 -19.31 1.73 -3.80
CA PRO A 96 -18.57 1.27 -2.62
C PRO A 96 -17.86 2.44 -1.92
N LEU A 97 -17.78 2.37 -0.60
CA LEU A 97 -16.92 3.23 0.21
C LEU A 97 -15.45 2.91 -0.04
N LEU A 98 -15.13 1.62 -0.04
CA LEU A 98 -13.79 1.09 -0.26
C LEU A 98 -13.86 -0.21 -1.05
N GLU A 99 -12.90 -0.38 -1.94
CA GLU A 99 -12.63 -1.64 -2.60
C GLU A 99 -11.25 -2.12 -2.18
N LEU A 100 -11.19 -3.37 -1.75
CA LEU A 100 -9.99 -4.01 -1.24
C LEU A 100 -9.67 -5.22 -2.11
N THR A 101 -8.41 -5.36 -2.50
CA THR A 101 -7.92 -6.52 -3.26
C THR A 101 -6.80 -7.18 -2.48
N LEU A 102 -7.01 -8.43 -2.08
CA LEU A 102 -5.97 -9.26 -1.46
C LEU A 102 -4.79 -9.38 -2.42
N ALA A 103 -3.57 -9.34 -1.88
CA ALA A 103 -2.34 -9.56 -2.65
C ALA A 103 -1.70 -10.89 -2.24
N PRO A 104 -2.07 -12.04 -2.86
CA PRO A 104 -1.59 -13.36 -2.46
C PRO A 104 -0.08 -13.47 -2.47
N ALA A 105 0.58 -12.95 -3.50
CA ALA A 105 2.04 -12.95 -3.64
C ALA A 105 2.77 -12.15 -2.54
N ARG A 106 2.05 -11.33 -1.77
CA ARG A 106 2.59 -10.55 -0.63
C ARG A 106 1.94 -10.92 0.69
N SER A 107 1.18 -11.99 0.70
CA SER A 107 0.45 -12.49 1.86
C SER A 107 0.97 -13.87 2.27
N SER A 108 0.95 -14.11 3.56
CA SER A 108 1.42 -15.31 4.26
C SER A 108 0.54 -15.53 5.49
N PRO A 109 0.59 -16.69 6.16
CA PRO A 109 -0.23 -16.95 7.35
C PRO A 109 -0.08 -15.87 8.44
N ASP A 110 1.11 -15.31 8.62
CA ASP A 110 1.41 -14.25 9.58
C ASP A 110 1.16 -12.83 9.03
N ARG A 111 0.84 -12.66 7.74
CA ARG A 111 0.63 -11.34 7.13
C ARG A 111 -0.36 -11.37 5.98
N GLN A 112 -1.43 -10.60 6.05
CA GLN A 112 -2.35 -10.41 4.93
C GLN A 112 -2.32 -8.96 4.48
N LEU A 113 -2.11 -8.75 3.18
CA LEU A 113 -2.07 -7.43 2.58
C LEU A 113 -3.23 -7.29 1.61
N LEU A 114 -4.06 -6.26 1.83
CA LEU A 114 -5.15 -5.88 0.94
C LEU A 114 -4.87 -4.48 0.39
N TYR A 115 -4.68 -4.34 -0.91
CA TYR A 115 -4.58 -3.03 -1.54
C TYR A 115 -5.94 -2.35 -1.55
N VAL A 116 -5.95 -1.05 -1.32
CA VAL A 116 -7.13 -0.22 -1.58
C VAL A 116 -7.14 0.11 -3.06
N THR A 117 -8.02 -0.54 -3.81
CA THR A 117 -8.04 -0.46 -5.29
C THR A 117 -9.14 0.46 -5.83
N GLY A 118 -10.02 0.95 -4.95
CA GLY A 118 -11.10 1.86 -5.35
C GLY A 118 -11.99 2.27 -4.18
N GLY A 119 -13.14 2.84 -4.53
CA GLY A 119 -14.15 3.34 -3.61
C GLY A 119 -14.21 4.86 -3.50
N SER A 120 -15.30 5.34 -2.94
CA SER A 120 -15.61 6.76 -2.82
C SER A 120 -14.85 7.49 -1.70
N LEU A 121 -14.14 6.77 -0.81
CA LEU A 121 -13.37 7.40 0.27
C LEU A 121 -11.89 7.61 -0.07
N ALA A 122 -11.35 6.84 -1.02
CA ALA A 122 -9.92 6.79 -1.33
C ALA A 122 -9.58 7.43 -2.69
N ASP A 123 -8.59 8.32 -2.70
CA ASP A 123 -7.98 8.83 -3.93
C ASP A 123 -6.87 7.87 -4.36
N ILE A 124 -7.20 6.94 -5.24
CA ILE A 124 -6.28 5.90 -5.71
C ILE A 124 -5.20 6.43 -6.67
N GLU A 125 -5.41 7.60 -7.27
CA GLU A 125 -4.44 8.23 -8.18
C GLU A 125 -3.40 9.04 -7.40
N ALA A 126 -3.81 9.61 -6.26
CA ALA A 126 -2.91 10.38 -5.40
C ALA A 126 -1.90 9.52 -4.63
N SER A 127 -2.15 8.21 -4.44
CA SER A 127 -1.27 7.31 -3.66
C SER A 127 -0.69 6.19 -4.50
N ALA A 128 0.61 5.93 -4.31
CA ALA A 128 1.28 4.87 -5.05
C ALA A 128 0.83 3.46 -4.65
N ARG A 129 0.57 3.19 -3.35
CA ARG A 129 0.30 1.84 -2.81
C ARG A 129 -0.56 1.85 -1.53
N PRO A 130 -1.77 2.42 -1.57
CA PRO A 130 -2.67 2.43 -0.41
C PRO A 130 -3.07 1.00 -0.04
N ARG A 131 -3.01 0.65 1.25
CA ARG A 131 -3.25 -0.73 1.70
C ARG A 131 -3.71 -0.83 3.15
N LEU A 132 -4.48 -1.87 3.42
CA LEU A 132 -4.75 -2.43 4.74
C LEU A 132 -3.88 -3.67 4.93
N GLU A 133 -3.18 -3.76 6.04
CA GLU A 133 -2.32 -4.89 6.39
C GLU A 133 -2.72 -5.45 7.76
N PHE A 134 -2.90 -6.76 7.83
CA PHE A 134 -3.01 -7.50 9.08
C PHE A 134 -1.72 -8.29 9.27
N ARG A 135 -1.02 -8.08 10.37
CA ARG A 135 0.26 -8.75 10.63
C ARG A 135 0.31 -9.29 12.04
N VAL A 136 0.58 -10.58 12.15
CA VAL A 136 0.86 -11.25 13.42
C VAL A 136 2.30 -10.97 13.81
N VAL A 137 2.51 -10.60 15.06
CA VAL A 137 3.82 -10.32 15.65
C VAL A 137 3.92 -10.96 17.04
N ALA A 138 5.06 -10.81 17.70
CA ALA A 138 5.29 -11.30 19.06
C ALA A 138 4.93 -12.79 19.23
N GLY A 139 5.43 -13.63 18.31
CA GLY A 139 5.28 -15.09 18.40
C GLY A 139 3.85 -15.63 18.22
N GLY A 140 2.88 -14.82 17.77
CA GLY A 140 1.50 -15.28 17.57
C GLY A 140 0.48 -14.70 18.55
N GLU A 141 0.87 -13.81 19.45
CA GLU A 141 -0.03 -13.29 20.48
C GLU A 141 -0.68 -11.95 20.09
N THR A 142 0.00 -11.19 19.23
CA THR A 142 -0.38 -9.83 18.89
C THR A 142 -0.66 -9.70 17.41
N LEU A 143 -1.77 -9.05 17.08
CA LEU A 143 -2.13 -8.65 15.73
C LEU A 143 -1.93 -7.14 15.57
N LEU A 144 -1.25 -6.74 14.51
CA LEU A 144 -1.21 -5.36 14.04
C LEU A 144 -2.17 -5.21 12.86
N ALA A 145 -3.14 -4.31 12.97
CA ALA A 145 -3.94 -3.84 11.85
C ALA A 145 -3.39 -2.47 11.42
N ALA A 146 -2.97 -2.32 10.19
CA ALA A 146 -2.30 -1.12 9.70
C ALA A 146 -2.88 -0.62 8.39
N ILE A 147 -3.14 0.68 8.31
CA ILE A 147 -3.39 1.39 7.06
C ILE A 147 -2.11 2.11 6.67
N HIS A 148 -1.71 1.94 5.41
CA HIS A 148 -0.56 2.64 4.84
C HIS A 148 -0.95 3.39 3.58
N ASP A 149 -0.35 4.58 3.45
CA ASP A 149 -0.38 5.41 2.25
C ASP A 149 -1.81 5.69 1.77
N PHE A 150 -2.78 5.78 2.68
CA PHE A 150 -4.18 6.04 2.31
C PHE A 150 -4.36 7.54 2.03
N ALA A 151 -4.81 7.88 0.82
CA ALA A 151 -5.14 9.25 0.46
C ALA A 151 -6.65 9.46 0.56
N PRO A 152 -7.15 10.28 1.50
CA PRO A 152 -8.58 10.56 1.57
C PRO A 152 -9.01 11.49 0.43
N ARG A 153 -10.20 11.26 -0.14
CA ARG A 153 -10.80 12.17 -1.15
C ARG A 153 -11.38 13.46 -0.56
N LEU A 154 -11.59 13.50 0.75
CA LEU A 154 -12.18 14.64 1.43
C LEU A 154 -11.10 15.65 1.85
N PRO A 155 -11.43 16.96 1.90
CA PRO A 155 -10.58 17.96 2.54
C PRO A 155 -10.19 17.54 3.96
N TRP A 156 -8.94 17.83 4.35
CA TRP A 156 -8.32 17.29 5.57
C TRP A 156 -9.15 17.45 6.87
N PRO A 157 -9.76 18.61 7.18
CA PRO A 157 -10.57 18.74 8.40
C PRO A 157 -11.81 17.83 8.39
N ILE A 158 -12.46 17.69 7.23
CA ILE A 158 -13.64 16.84 7.06
C ILE A 158 -13.23 15.38 7.22
N TYR A 159 -12.09 14.98 6.64
CA TYR A 159 -11.52 13.66 6.82
C TYR A 159 -11.31 13.32 8.31
N ILE A 160 -10.65 14.21 9.07
CA ILE A 160 -10.39 13.98 10.50
C ILE A 160 -11.69 13.80 11.29
N LEU A 161 -12.69 14.65 11.03
CA LEU A 161 -13.96 14.64 11.76
C LEU A 161 -14.87 13.45 11.39
N THR A 162 -14.65 12.83 10.23
CA THR A 162 -15.52 11.76 9.73
C THR A 162 -14.77 10.43 9.64
N GLN A 163 -13.98 10.24 8.60
CA GLN A 163 -13.34 8.96 8.26
C GLN A 163 -12.39 8.49 9.35
N ALA A 164 -11.54 9.37 9.91
CA ALA A 164 -10.58 8.97 10.95
C ALA A 164 -11.27 8.49 12.23
N ARG A 165 -12.35 9.18 12.65
CA ARG A 165 -13.16 8.80 13.82
C ARG A 165 -13.93 7.51 13.57
N ALA A 166 -14.54 7.36 12.40
CA ALA A 166 -15.24 6.15 12.01
C ALA A 166 -14.29 4.95 11.97
N HIS A 167 -13.12 5.11 11.35
CA HIS A 167 -12.08 4.07 11.30
C HIS A 167 -11.63 3.65 12.70
N LEU A 168 -11.32 4.61 13.59
CA LEU A 168 -10.92 4.31 14.97
C LEU A 168 -12.02 3.57 15.73
N TRP A 169 -13.28 3.96 15.56
CA TRP A 169 -14.41 3.28 16.17
C TRP A 169 -14.57 1.84 15.67
N VAL A 170 -14.45 1.62 14.35
CA VAL A 170 -14.51 0.28 13.74
C VAL A 170 -13.39 -0.60 14.28
N MET A 171 -12.15 -0.10 14.31
CA MET A 171 -11.00 -0.85 14.82
C MET A 171 -11.14 -1.18 16.30
N ARG A 172 -11.68 -0.28 17.13
CA ARG A 172 -11.97 -0.56 18.55
C ARG A 172 -13.02 -1.65 18.72
N ARG A 173 -14.11 -1.60 17.95
CA ARG A 173 -15.13 -2.65 17.98
C ARG A 173 -14.59 -3.99 17.49
N PHE A 174 -13.78 -3.98 16.44
CA PHE A 174 -13.16 -5.20 15.92
C PHE A 174 -12.18 -5.78 16.95
N GLY A 175 -11.37 -4.94 17.59
CA GLY A 175 -10.49 -5.36 18.69
C GLY A 175 -11.25 -6.00 19.85
N ARG A 176 -12.39 -5.44 20.27
CA ARG A 176 -13.26 -6.04 21.28
C ARG A 176 -13.83 -7.39 20.85
N HIS A 177 -14.23 -7.51 19.58
CA HIS A 177 -14.69 -8.77 19.00
C HIS A 177 -13.59 -9.84 19.03
N LEU A 178 -12.36 -9.50 18.64
CA LEU A 178 -11.23 -10.42 18.74
C LEU A 178 -10.93 -10.83 20.20
N ALA A 179 -10.97 -9.88 21.14
CA ALA A 179 -10.76 -10.16 22.56
C ALA A 179 -11.82 -11.12 23.13
N GLN A 180 -13.09 -10.94 22.75
CA GLN A 180 -14.18 -11.84 23.15
C GLN A 180 -13.96 -13.26 22.63
N MET A 181 -13.51 -13.42 21.38
CA MET A 181 -13.16 -14.73 20.82
C MET A 181 -11.93 -15.36 21.47
N ALA A 182 -11.05 -14.55 22.06
CA ALA A 182 -9.91 -15.01 22.86
C ALA A 182 -10.29 -15.36 24.31
N GLY A 183 -11.55 -15.18 24.72
CA GLY A 183 -11.99 -15.38 26.10
C GLY A 183 -11.52 -14.29 27.06
N LEU A 184 -11.05 -13.14 26.55
CA LEU A 184 -10.61 -12.02 27.36
C LEU A 184 -11.78 -11.08 27.67
N PRO A 185 -11.82 -10.47 28.87
CA PRO A 185 -12.80 -9.43 29.15
C PRO A 185 -12.62 -8.27 28.16
N ALA A 186 -13.73 -7.69 27.71
CA ALA A 186 -13.68 -6.54 26.82
C ALA A 186 -12.95 -5.39 27.53
N ALA A 187 -11.77 -5.00 27.02
CA ALA A 187 -11.09 -3.81 27.51
C ALA A 187 -12.01 -2.58 27.29
N ALA A 188 -12.23 -1.83 28.37
CA ALA A 188 -13.08 -0.64 28.42
C ALA A 188 -12.58 0.50 27.52
#